data_AF-A0A2H0KYU4-F1
#
_entry.id   AF-A0A2H0KYU4-F1
#
_cell.length_a   1.000
_cell.length_b   1.000
_cell.length_c   1.000
_cell.angle_alpha   90.00
_cell.angle_beta   90.00
_cell.angle_gamma   90.00
#
_symmetry.space_group_name_H-M   'P 1'
#
loop_
_entity.id
_entity.type
_entity.pdbx_description
1 polymer ?
#
loop_
_entity_poly.entity_id
_entity_poly.type
_entity_poly.pdbx_seq_one_letter_code
_entity_poly.pdbx_strand_id
1 'polypeptide(L)' 'MAKKTVPYVWVCQETKISQGSGSARPEKIREMEKMRYNPKLRKRTLHKAKAVKKGGTAKMANAK' A
#
# COMPACT_ATOMS: atom_id res chain seq x y z
N MET A 1 16.75 -14.57 -14.58
CA MET A 1 16.96 -13.57 -13.51
C MET A 1 15.70 -13.47 -12.66
N ALA A 2 15.77 -13.74 -11.34
CA ALA A 2 14.65 -13.51 -10.44
C ALA A 2 14.31 -12.02 -10.41
N LYS A 3 13.12 -11.64 -10.91
CA LYS A 3 12.74 -10.23 -11.01
C LYS A 3 12.49 -9.67 -9.61
N LYS A 4 13.32 -8.72 -9.18
CA LYS A 4 13.34 -8.14 -7.84
C LYS A 4 11.98 -7.51 -7.50
N THR A 5 11.24 -8.12 -6.58
CA THR A 5 10.01 -7.55 -6.01
C THR A 5 10.36 -6.73 -4.77
N VAL A 6 9.59 -5.68 -4.52
CA VAL A 6 9.71 -4.83 -3.34
C VAL A 6 8.37 -4.78 -2.60
N PRO A 7 8.40 -4.67 -1.26
CA PRO A 7 7.18 -4.51 -0.49
C PRO A 7 6.53 -3.16 -0.75
N TYR A 8 5.20 -3.14 -0.71
CA TYR A 8 4.39 -1.93 -0.82
C TYR A 8 3.20 -1.98 0.13
N VAL A 9 2.59 -0.82 0.37
CA VAL A 9 1.32 -0.69 1.09
C VAL A 9 0.29 0.06 0.29
N TRP A 10 -0.98 -0.22 0.53
CA TRP A 10 -2.07 0.54 -0.06
C TRP A 10 -2.37 1.75 0.81
N VAL A 11 -2.27 2.95 0.25
CA VAL A 11 -2.55 4.20 0.97
C VAL A 11 -3.82 4.82 0.42
N CYS A 12 -4.81 5.04 1.29
CA CYS A 12 -6.04 5.76 0.92
C CYS A 12 -5.69 7.20 0.52
N GLN A 13 -6.15 7.68 -0.63
CA GLN A 13 -5.85 9.04 -1.08
C GLN A 13 -6.51 10.13 -0.24
N GLU A 14 -7.70 9.87 0.32
CA GLU A 14 -8.40 10.83 1.17
C GLU A 14 -7.79 10.92 2.58
N THR A 15 -7.70 9.79 3.29
CA THR A 15 -7.27 9.77 4.69
C THR A 15 -5.75 9.66 4.89
N LYS A 16 -4.99 9.35 3.83
CA LYS A 16 -3.56 8.98 3.87
C LYS A 16 -3.23 7.80 4.79
N ILE A 17 -4.24 7.04 5.22
CA ILE A 17 -4.07 5.84 6.04
C ILE A 17 -3.66 4.66 5.16
N SER A 18 -2.71 3.87 5.66
CA SER A 18 -2.28 2.63 5.01
C SER A 18 -3.22 1.48 5.37
N GLN A 19 -3.69 0.73 4.37
CA GLN A 19 -4.66 -0.36 4.52
C GLN A 19 -4.20 -1.61 3.76
N GLY A 20 -3.41 -2.43 4.43
CA GLY A 20 -2.87 -3.67 3.86
C GLY A 20 -1.59 -3.47 3.05
N SER A 21 -0.93 -4.59 2.79
CA SER A 21 0.40 -4.67 2.23
C SER A 21 0.49 -5.74 1.15
N GLY A 22 1.55 -5.70 0.35
CA GLY A 22 1.84 -6.69 -0.68
C GLY A 22 3.29 -6.58 -1.17
N SER A 23 3.63 -7.39 -2.19
CA SER A 23 4.92 -7.34 -2.87
C SER A 23 4.72 -7.31 -4.37
N ALA A 24 5.35 -6.36 -5.06
CA ALA A 24 5.25 -6.20 -6.50
C ALA A 24 6.55 -5.62 -7.07
N ARG A 25 6.66 -5.53 -8.40
CA ARG A 25 7.82 -4.89 -9.02
C ARG A 25 7.76 -3.36 -8.80
N PRO A 26 8.90 -2.69 -8.52
CA PRO A 26 8.95 -1.24 -8.31
C PRO A 26 8.25 -0.42 -9.39
N GLU A 27 8.43 -0.81 -10.65
CA GLU A 27 7.84 -0.17 -11.83
C GLU A 27 6.31 -0.19 -11.76
N LYS A 28 5.73 -1.36 -11.50
CA LYS A 28 4.28 -1.55 -11.43
C LYS A 28 3.65 -0.85 -10.22
N ILE A 29 4.37 -0.71 -9.11
CA ILE A 29 3.81 -0.12 -7.88
C ILE A 29 3.35 1.33 -8.09
N ARG A 30 4.05 2.10 -8.92
CA ARG A 30 3.69 3.51 -9.18
C ARG A 30 2.33 3.66 -9.87
N GLU A 31 1.95 2.65 -10.65
CA GLU A 31 0.74 2.60 -11.46
C GLU A 31 -0.41 1.85 -10.76
N MET A 32 -0.12 1.19 -9.63
CA MET A 32 -1.09 0.40 -8.90
C MET A 32 -2.05 1.29 -8.10
N GLU A 33 -3.28 1.36 -8.59
CA GLU A 33 -4.40 2.03 -7.94
C GLU A 33 -5.61 1.09 -7.88
N LYS A 34 -6.35 1.13 -6.76
CA LYS A 34 -7.52 0.28 -6.57
C LYS A 34 -8.54 0.95 -5.66
N MET A 35 -9.82 0.81 -6.01
CA MET A 35 -10.93 1.18 -5.12
C MET A 35 -11.09 0.15 -4.01
N ARG A 36 -10.88 0.54 -2.75
CA ARG A 36 -11.11 -0.30 -1.56
C ARG A 36 -12.02 0.42 -0.57
N TYR A 37 -12.75 -0.36 0.21
CA TYR A 37 -13.55 0.17 1.31
C TYR A 37 -12.64 0.71 2.40
N ASN A 38 -12.87 1.96 2.82
CA ASN A 38 -12.18 2.57 3.94
C ASN A 38 -13.12 2.58 5.17
N PRO A 39 -12.82 1.84 6.25
CA PRO A 39 -13.69 1.76 7.42
C PRO A 39 -13.86 3.11 8.15
N LYS A 40 -12.86 4.00 8.09
CA LYS A 40 -12.94 5.32 8.74
C LYS A 40 -13.96 6.24 8.07
N LEU A 41 -14.05 6.18 6.75
CA LEU A 41 -14.98 6.99 5.95
C LEU A 41 -16.27 6.25 5.58
N ARG A 42 -16.36 4.95 5.90
CA ARG A 42 -17.48 4.05 5.60
C ARG A 42 -17.90 4.05 4.12
N LYS A 43 -16.97 4.35 3.20
CA LYS A 43 -17.19 4.39 1.75
C LYS A 43 -16.01 3.77 1.00
N ARG A 44 -16.21 3.45 -0.28
CA ARG A 44 -15.10 3.02 -1.17
C ARG A 44 -14.29 4.24 -1.58
N THR A 45 -12.99 4.18 -1.38
CA THR A 45 -12.05 5.26 -1.71
C THR A 45 -10.92 4.74 -2.57
N LEU A 46 -10.28 5.64 -3.31
CA LEU A 46 -9.12 5.31 -4.12
C LEU A 46 -7.92 5.06 -3.22
N HIS A 47 -7.27 3.92 -3.39
CA HIS A 47 -6.03 3.56 -2.72
C HIS A 47 -4.92 3.43 -3.74
N LYS A 48 -3.78 4.05 -3.47
CA LYS A 48 -2.58 3.95 -4.30
C LYS A 48 -1.52 3.13 -3.59
N ALA A 49 -0.85 2.25 -4.34
CA ALA A 49 0.27 1.50 -3.80
C ALA A 49 1.47 2.42 -3.62
N LYS A 50 2.11 2.35 -2.45
CA LYS A 50 3.35 3.06 -2.14
C LYS A 50 4.41 2.04 -1.78
N ALA A 51 5.52 2.04 -2.52
CA ALA A 51 6.67 1.20 -2.20
C ALA A 51 7.25 1.61 -0.85
N VAL A 52 7.61 0.62 -0.03
CA VAL A 52 8.27 0.84 1.25
C VAL A 52 9.67 0.24 1.23
N LYS A 53 10.61 0.83 1.98
CA LYS A 53 11.92 0.22 2.20
C LYS A 53 11.75 -1.10 2.98
N LYS A 54 12.64 -2.06 2.76
CA LYS A 54 12.70 -3.33 3.52
C LYS A 54 12.72 -2.99 5.03
N GLY A 55 11.67 -3.37 5.78
CA GLY A 55 11.46 -3.02 7.19
C GLY A 55 10.40 -1.94 7.49
N GLY A 56 9.97 -1.17 6.49
CA GLY A 56 8.92 -0.15 6.65
C GLY A 56 7.51 -0.73 6.83
N THR A 57 7.24 -1.90 6.25
CA THR A 57 5.98 -2.65 6.47
C THR A 57 5.87 -3.18 7.90
N ALA A 58 6.99 -3.60 8.51
CA ALA A 58 7.00 -4.08 9.90
C ALA A 58 6.65 -2.96 10.88
N LYS A 59 7.12 -1.72 10.63
CA LYS A 59 6.75 -0.54 11.43
C LYS A 59 5.27 -0.15 11.30
N MET A 60 4.61 -0.44 10.18
CA MET A 60 3.19 -0.15 10.01
C MET A 60 2.26 -1.27 10.47
N ALA A 61 2.75 -2.51 10.59
CA ALA A 61 1.99 -3.60 11.19
C ALA A 61 1.89 -3.49 12.72
N ASN A 62 2.78 -2.70 13.35
CA ASN A 62 2.88 -2.57 14.80
C ASN A 62 2.57 -1.15 15.31
N ALA A 63 2.10 -0.24 14.44
CA ALA A 63 1.56 1.05 14.86
C ALA A 63 0.13 0.83 15.38
N LYS A 64 0.03 0.36 16.63
CA LYS A 64 -1.20 0.41 17.43
C LYS A 64 -1.47 1.84 17.87
#